data_AF-A0A8J3FD63-F1
#
_entry.id   AF-A0A8J3FD63-F1
#
_cell.length_a   1.000
_cell.length_b   1.000
_cell.length_c   1.000
_cell.angle_alpha   90.00
_cell.angle_beta   90.00
_cell.angle_gamma   90.00
#
_symmetry.space_group_name_H-M   'P 1'
#
loop_
_entity.id
_entity.type
_entity.pdbx_description
1 polymer ?
#
loop_
_entity_poly.entity_id
_entity_poly.type
_entity_poly.pdbx_seq_one_letter_code
_entity_poly.pdbx_strand_id
1 'polypeptide(L)'
;MIITQIPDKDSLPTGITRNIGIRWCLAVPDQVANDMILGTGAYRRGVTGTVYRPGVDAGWGVLTGLAEPTSVRSHFPDAKAAAAIVARATALRGGTVVGDTAATAKARDLLADLTAVAARNGQQWTAAAAALVQRWPEAYPTMTGEALSELARAQGVVSTDVKIGGRALKGYRLAALRDLIADRDTPPDTDSGSEAG
;
A
#
# COMPACT_ATOMS: atom_id res chain seq x y z
N MET A 1 5.90 -16.13 -0.12
CA MET A 1 4.85 -17.16 -0.28
C MET A 1 3.77 -16.56 -1.15
N ILE A 2 3.31 -17.27 -2.18
CA ILE A 2 2.22 -16.83 -3.06
C ILE A 2 1.04 -17.77 -2.80
N ILE A 3 -0.14 -17.19 -2.60
CA ILE A 3 -1.38 -17.90 -2.35
C ILE A 3 -2.39 -17.35 -3.35
N THR A 4 -3.10 -18.22 -4.05
CA THR A 4 -4.20 -17.81 -4.93
C THR A 4 -5.37 -18.78 -4.78
N GLN A 5 -6.59 -18.25 -4.87
CA GLN A 5 -7.81 -19.04 -5.04
C GLN A 5 -8.19 -19.21 -6.53
N ILE A 6 -7.53 -18.46 -7.41
CA ILE A 6 -7.74 -18.47 -8.86
C ILE A 6 -6.38 -18.76 -9.51
N PRO A 7 -6.06 -20.02 -9.80
CA PRO A 7 -4.82 -20.36 -10.48
C PRO A 7 -4.97 -20.06 -11.98
N ASP A 8 -4.78 -18.79 -12.35
CA ASP A 8 -4.72 -18.32 -13.73
C ASP A 8 -3.34 -17.73 -14.06
N LYS A 9 -3.15 -17.31 -15.32
CA LYS A 9 -1.86 -16.82 -15.82
C LYS A 9 -1.44 -15.51 -15.16
N ASP A 10 -2.41 -14.69 -14.76
CA ASP A 10 -2.15 -13.38 -14.18
C ASP A 10 -1.80 -13.49 -12.69
N SER A 11 -2.41 -14.46 -11.99
CA SER A 11 -2.16 -14.79 -10.58
C SER A 11 -0.90 -15.62 -10.38
N LEU A 12 -0.52 -16.43 -11.38
CA LEU A 12 0.69 -17.26 -11.37
C LEU A 12 1.56 -17.03 -12.62
N PRO A 13 2.18 -15.84 -12.78
CA PRO A 13 3.03 -15.56 -13.93
C PRO A 13 4.21 -16.53 -13.99
N THR A 14 4.50 -17.03 -15.20
CA THR A 14 5.57 -18.02 -15.43
C THR A 14 6.96 -17.52 -15.01
N GLY A 15 7.20 -16.20 -15.06
CA GLY A 15 8.45 -15.60 -14.59
C GLY A 15 8.65 -15.76 -13.08
N ILE A 16 7.57 -15.83 -12.31
CA ILE A 16 7.60 -15.97 -10.85
C ILE A 16 7.58 -17.44 -10.44
N THR A 17 6.70 -18.25 -11.03
CA THR A 17 6.56 -19.68 -10.67
C THR A 17 7.78 -20.52 -10.99
N ARG A 18 8.64 -20.09 -11.93
CA ARG A 18 9.95 -20.70 -12.21
C ARG A 18 10.96 -20.55 -11.08
N ASN A 19 10.84 -19.50 -10.26
CA ASN A 19 11.72 -19.28 -9.11
C ASN A 19 11.23 -19.98 -7.84
N ILE A 20 10.07 -20.66 -7.91
CA ILE A 20 9.45 -21.32 -6.77
C ILE A 20 9.65 -22.83 -6.91
N GLY A 21 10.54 -23.37 -6.09
CA GLY A 21 10.84 -24.82 -6.05
C GLY A 21 9.80 -25.62 -5.27
N ILE A 22 9.20 -25.03 -4.22
CA ILE A 22 8.22 -25.71 -3.35
C ILE A 22 6.81 -25.27 -3.73
N ARG A 23 5.94 -26.24 -3.99
CA ARG A 23 4.54 -26.00 -4.39
C ARG A 23 3.61 -26.90 -3.58
N TRP A 24 2.48 -26.36 -3.18
CA TRP A 24 1.45 -27.09 -2.46
C TRP A 24 0.09 -26.79 -3.09
N CYS A 25 -0.61 -27.84 -3.52
CA CYS A 25 -1.89 -27.74 -4.20
C CYS A 25 -2.98 -28.40 -3.36
N LEU A 26 -3.93 -27.58 -2.90
CA LEU A 26 -5.17 -28.01 -2.27
C LEU A 26 -6.15 -28.54 -3.34
N ALA A 27 -7.37 -28.89 -2.93
CA ALA A 27 -8.43 -29.30 -3.83
C ALA A 27 -8.62 -28.29 -4.99
N VAL A 28 -8.51 -28.78 -6.23
CA VAL A 28 -8.73 -28.00 -7.46
C VAL A 28 -9.67 -28.76 -8.39
N PRO A 29 -10.50 -28.05 -9.19
CA PRO A 29 -11.56 -28.70 -9.96
C PRO A 29 -11.07 -29.42 -11.22
N ASP A 30 -9.94 -29.00 -11.79
CA ASP A 30 -9.53 -29.45 -13.13
C ASP A 30 -8.01 -29.60 -13.32
N GLN A 31 -7.66 -30.24 -14.44
CA GLN A 31 -6.28 -30.48 -14.86
C GLN A 31 -5.48 -29.18 -15.10
N VAL A 32 -6.11 -28.14 -15.65
CA VAL A 32 -5.42 -26.90 -16.01
C VAL A 32 -4.95 -26.20 -14.73
N ALA A 33 -5.84 -25.99 -13.78
CA ALA A 33 -5.53 -25.46 -12.45
C ALA A 33 -4.44 -26.28 -11.75
N ASN A 34 -4.53 -27.61 -11.83
CA ASN A 34 -3.53 -28.52 -11.28
C ASN A 34 -2.13 -28.30 -11.86
N ASP A 35 -2.02 -28.28 -13.19
CA ASP A 35 -0.75 -28.11 -13.89
C ASP A 35 -0.20 -26.69 -13.72
N MET A 36 -1.05 -25.67 -13.52
CA MET A 36 -0.59 -24.31 -13.21
C MET A 36 0.05 -24.21 -11.83
N ILE A 37 -0.47 -24.92 -10.83
CA ILE A 37 0.07 -24.90 -9.46
C ILE A 37 1.28 -25.84 -9.31
N LEU A 38 1.18 -27.06 -9.81
CA LEU A 38 2.17 -28.14 -9.58
C LEU A 38 3.22 -28.25 -10.69
N GLY A 39 3.00 -27.53 -11.79
CA GLY A 39 3.88 -27.50 -12.94
C GLY A 39 3.36 -28.36 -14.09
N THR A 40 3.75 -27.98 -15.30
CA THR A 40 3.25 -28.56 -16.55
C THR A 40 3.31 -30.09 -16.57
N GLY A 41 2.18 -30.73 -16.88
CA GLY A 41 2.05 -32.18 -16.97
C GLY A 41 1.99 -32.92 -15.64
N ALA A 42 1.88 -32.24 -14.51
CA ALA A 42 1.76 -32.86 -13.19
C ALA A 42 0.55 -33.80 -13.10
N TYR A 43 -0.59 -33.38 -13.65
CA TYR A 43 -1.81 -34.17 -13.68
C TYR A 43 -1.60 -35.51 -14.39
N ARG A 44 -0.95 -35.50 -15.56
CA ARG A 44 -0.61 -36.71 -16.32
C ARG A 44 0.39 -37.62 -15.60
N ARG A 45 1.23 -37.07 -14.71
CA ARG A 45 2.16 -37.85 -13.87
C ARG A 45 1.50 -38.40 -12.60
N GLY A 46 0.20 -38.16 -12.40
CA GLY A 46 -0.52 -38.57 -11.18
C GLY A 46 -0.25 -37.69 -9.97
N VAL A 47 0.48 -36.58 -10.14
CA VAL A 47 0.73 -35.60 -9.07
C VAL A 47 -0.41 -34.59 -9.11
N THR A 48 -1.44 -34.83 -8.28
CA THR A 48 -2.68 -34.07 -8.41
C THR A 48 -3.40 -33.71 -7.12
N GLY A 49 -4.00 -32.52 -7.12
CA GLY A 49 -4.95 -32.05 -6.11
C GLY A 49 -6.42 -32.29 -6.47
N THR A 50 -6.74 -32.79 -7.68
CA THR A 50 -8.14 -33.00 -8.11
C THR A 50 -8.84 -34.15 -7.39
N VAL A 51 -8.09 -34.97 -6.67
CA VAL A 51 -8.60 -36.10 -5.88
C VAL A 51 -9.23 -35.66 -4.55
N TYR A 52 -8.94 -34.45 -4.08
CA TYR A 52 -9.42 -33.97 -2.79
C TYR A 52 -10.83 -33.38 -2.92
N ARG A 53 -11.69 -33.69 -1.97
CA ARG A 53 -13.06 -33.15 -1.90
C ARG A 53 -13.09 -31.90 -1.04
N PRO A 54 -13.52 -30.74 -1.58
CA PRO A 54 -13.72 -29.54 -0.78
C PRO A 54 -14.62 -29.80 0.44
N GLY A 55 -14.26 -29.24 1.59
CA GLY A 55 -14.96 -29.44 2.86
C GLY A 55 -14.66 -30.77 3.58
N VAL A 56 -14.59 -31.89 2.87
CA VAL A 56 -14.33 -33.22 3.48
C VAL A 56 -12.83 -33.42 3.71
N ASP A 57 -12.01 -33.19 2.68
CA ASP A 57 -10.56 -33.37 2.74
C ASP A 57 -9.86 -32.03 3.05
N ALA A 58 -10.50 -31.20 3.88
CA ALA A 58 -10.00 -29.87 4.21
C ALA A 58 -8.61 -29.93 4.86
N GLY A 59 -7.71 -29.11 4.32
CA GLY A 59 -6.30 -29.04 4.72
C GLY A 59 -5.41 -30.09 4.07
N TRP A 60 -5.93 -31.06 3.31
CA TRP A 60 -5.11 -31.95 2.50
C TRP A 60 -4.71 -31.28 1.19
N GLY A 61 -3.44 -31.48 0.80
CA GLY A 61 -2.93 -31.03 -0.48
C GLY A 61 -1.68 -31.81 -0.87
N VAL A 62 -1.39 -31.85 -2.16
CA VAL A 62 -0.17 -32.47 -2.69
C VAL A 62 0.99 -31.47 -2.65
N LEU A 63 2.11 -31.88 -2.06
CA LEU A 63 3.32 -31.08 -1.87
C LEU A 63 4.42 -31.59 -2.80
N THR A 64 5.11 -30.67 -3.47
CA THR A 64 6.27 -30.97 -4.33
C THR A 64 7.44 -30.05 -3.98
N GLY A 65 8.67 -30.48 -4.24
CA GLY A 65 9.87 -29.64 -4.11
C GLY A 65 10.63 -29.73 -2.78
N LEU A 66 10.22 -30.66 -1.90
CA LEU A 66 10.99 -31.02 -0.70
C LEU A 66 11.46 -32.47 -0.77
N ALA A 67 10.53 -33.39 -0.99
CA ALA A 67 10.76 -34.82 -1.21
C ALA A 67 9.94 -35.27 -2.44
N GLU A 68 9.81 -36.58 -2.63
CA GLU A 68 8.88 -37.15 -3.61
C GLU A 68 7.48 -36.53 -3.44
N PRO A 69 6.78 -36.23 -4.55
CA PRO A 69 5.44 -35.66 -4.49
C PRO A 69 4.52 -36.46 -3.55
N THR A 70 4.03 -35.82 -2.50
CA THR A 70 3.29 -36.53 -1.44
C THR A 70 2.11 -35.72 -0.94
N SER A 71 1.12 -36.44 -0.41
CA SER A 71 -0.08 -35.84 0.18
C SER A 71 0.23 -35.43 1.61
N VAL A 72 0.12 -34.14 1.91
CA VAL A 72 0.37 -33.58 3.24
C VAL A 72 -0.86 -32.83 3.72
N ARG A 73 -1.22 -33.04 4.99
CA ARG A 73 -2.26 -32.26 5.65
C ARG A 73 -1.64 -31.07 6.38
N SER A 74 -2.10 -29.86 6.10
CA SER A 74 -1.71 -28.70 6.89
C SER A 74 -2.25 -28.81 8.30
N HIS A 75 -1.41 -28.49 9.28
CA HIS A 75 -1.85 -28.26 10.65
C HIS A 75 -2.47 -26.85 10.75
N PHE A 76 -3.78 -26.78 10.95
CA PHE A 76 -4.49 -25.52 11.17
C PHE A 76 -4.71 -25.33 12.67
N PRO A 77 -4.14 -24.30 13.32
CA PRO A 77 -4.61 -23.92 14.65
C PRO A 77 -6.07 -23.45 14.51
N ASP A 78 -6.97 -23.98 15.35
CA ASP A 78 -8.33 -23.46 15.39
C ASP A 78 -8.34 -21.96 15.75
N ALA A 79 -9.48 -21.29 15.57
CA ALA A 79 -9.59 -19.86 15.83
C ALA A 79 -9.15 -19.47 17.25
N LYS A 80 -9.38 -20.36 18.24
CA LYS A 80 -9.01 -20.14 19.65
C LYS A 80 -7.50 -20.23 19.84
N ALA A 81 -6.86 -21.25 19.27
CA ALA A 81 -5.41 -21.44 19.30
C ALA A 81 -4.70 -20.31 18.54
N ALA A 82 -5.22 -19.91 17.38
CA ALA A 82 -4.70 -18.78 16.62
C ALA A 82 -4.78 -17.47 17.42
N ALA A 83 -5.92 -17.19 18.06
CA ALA A 83 -6.09 -16.02 18.92
C ALA A 83 -5.10 -16.03 20.10
N ALA A 84 -4.91 -17.19 20.75
CA ALA A 84 -3.93 -17.33 21.83
C ALA A 84 -2.48 -17.09 21.36
N ILE A 85 -2.12 -17.58 20.17
CA ILE A 85 -0.80 -17.33 19.56
C ILE A 85 -0.60 -15.83 19.30
N VAL A 86 -1.59 -15.16 18.71
CA VAL A 86 -1.54 -13.72 18.41
C VAL A 86 -1.47 -12.89 19.69
N ALA A 87 -2.27 -13.20 20.70
CA ALA A 87 -2.24 -12.51 21.99
C ALA A 87 -0.88 -12.63 22.67
N ARG A 88 -0.28 -13.83 22.68
CA ARG A 88 1.08 -14.03 23.21
C ARG A 88 2.12 -13.25 22.42
N ALA A 89 2.06 -13.28 21.09
CA ALA A 89 2.99 -12.54 20.24
C ALA A 89 2.88 -11.03 20.46
N THR A 90 1.66 -10.52 20.65
CA THR A 90 1.37 -9.11 20.95
C THR A 90 1.96 -8.70 22.31
N ALA A 91 1.76 -9.53 23.33
CA ALA A 91 2.33 -9.29 24.66
C ALA A 91 3.87 -9.23 24.61
N LEU A 92 4.51 -10.13 23.85
CA LEU A 92 5.96 -10.12 23.65
C LEU A 92 6.46 -8.88 22.88
N ARG A 93 5.59 -8.22 22.11
CA ARG A 93 5.88 -6.96 21.40
C ARG A 93 5.47 -5.71 22.20
N GLY A 94 5.22 -5.84 23.50
CA GLY A 94 4.86 -4.71 24.35
C GLY A 94 3.43 -4.19 24.15
N GLY A 95 2.52 -5.04 23.64
CA GLY A 95 1.11 -4.69 23.44
C GLY A 95 0.76 -4.24 22.02
N THR A 96 1.75 -4.06 21.14
CA THR A 96 1.50 -3.66 19.74
C THR A 96 1.15 -4.86 18.88
N VAL A 97 -0.09 -4.91 18.40
CA VAL A 97 -0.55 -5.94 17.44
C VAL A 97 0.06 -5.64 16.08
N VAL A 98 0.69 -6.63 15.45
CA VAL A 98 1.19 -6.49 14.08
C VAL A 98 0.01 -6.42 13.11
N GLY A 99 -0.08 -5.34 12.34
CA GLY A 99 -1.18 -5.12 11.38
C GLY A 99 -2.38 -4.41 11.97
N ASP A 100 -2.39 -4.12 13.28
CA ASP A 100 -3.17 -2.99 13.77
C ASP A 100 -2.53 -1.77 13.14
N THR A 101 -3.33 -1.01 12.40
CA THR A 101 -2.85 0.15 11.66
C THR A 101 -2.15 1.04 12.67
N ALA A 102 -0.83 1.01 12.71
CA ALA A 102 -0.04 2.08 13.31
C ALA A 102 -0.66 3.32 12.71
N ALA A 103 -1.40 4.07 13.54
CA ALA A 103 -2.40 5.03 13.09
C ALA A 103 -1.80 5.75 11.89
N THR A 104 -2.32 5.49 10.67
CA THR A 104 -1.73 6.03 9.45
C THR A 104 -1.64 7.51 9.73
N ALA A 105 -0.42 8.04 9.91
CA ALA A 105 -0.25 9.37 10.46
C ALA A 105 -1.10 10.28 9.59
N LYS A 106 -2.07 10.96 10.20
CA LYS A 106 -3.09 11.72 9.46
C LYS A 106 -2.34 12.56 8.43
N ALA A 107 -2.57 12.30 7.13
CA ALA A 107 -1.84 12.96 6.07
C ALA A 107 -1.91 14.47 6.32
N ARG A 108 -0.74 15.10 6.50
CA ARG A 108 -0.69 16.53 6.80
C ARG A 108 -1.15 17.31 5.57
N ASP A 109 -1.80 18.43 5.82
CA ASP A 109 -2.18 19.37 4.77
C ASP A 109 -0.93 20.15 4.34
N LEU A 110 -0.40 19.83 3.16
CA LEU A 110 0.79 20.47 2.61
C LEU A 110 0.59 21.98 2.43
N LEU A 111 -0.60 22.46 2.04
CA LEU A 111 -0.84 23.89 1.82
C LEU A 111 -0.85 24.65 3.16
N ALA A 112 -1.43 24.05 4.20
CA ALA A 112 -1.39 24.58 5.56
C ALA A 112 0.06 24.59 6.11
N ASP A 113 0.82 23.53 5.86
CA ASP A 113 2.21 23.42 6.30
C ASP A 113 3.12 24.44 5.58
N LEU A 114 2.95 24.64 4.28
CA LEU A 114 3.63 25.69 3.52
C LEU A 114 3.27 27.08 4.05
N THR A 115 2.00 27.32 4.38
CA THR A 115 1.55 28.58 4.99
C THR A 115 2.24 28.83 6.34
N ALA A 116 2.43 27.79 7.15
CA ALA A 116 3.06 27.89 8.46
C ALA A 116 4.58 28.16 8.42
N VAL A 117 5.26 27.82 7.32
CA VAL A 117 6.70 28.09 7.13
C VAL A 117 6.99 29.25 6.16
N ALA A 118 5.94 29.87 5.61
CA ALA A 118 6.07 31.00 4.71
C ALA A 118 6.58 32.26 5.43
N ALA A 119 7.41 33.06 4.74
CA ALA A 119 7.65 34.44 5.17
C ALA A 119 6.49 35.35 4.72
N ARG A 120 6.56 36.64 5.07
CA ARG A 120 5.46 37.63 4.88
C ARG A 120 4.77 37.59 3.50
N ASN A 121 5.54 37.40 2.43
CA ASN A 121 5.03 37.44 1.05
C ASN A 121 5.16 36.10 0.31
N GLY A 122 5.66 35.04 0.97
CA GLY A 122 6.06 33.79 0.31
C GLY A 122 7.42 33.29 0.80
N GLN A 123 7.89 32.18 0.23
CA GLN A 123 9.15 31.55 0.64
C GLN A 123 9.83 30.86 -0.55
N GLN A 124 11.16 30.80 -0.51
CA GLN A 124 11.96 30.04 -1.48
C GLN A 124 11.86 28.54 -1.18
N TRP A 125 11.82 27.69 -2.20
CA TRP A 125 11.56 26.25 -2.00
C TRP A 125 12.58 25.55 -1.11
N THR A 126 13.86 25.87 -1.28
CA THR A 126 14.95 25.33 -0.46
C THR A 126 14.82 25.72 1.01
N ALA A 127 14.48 26.98 1.29
CA ALA A 127 14.26 27.47 2.65
C ALA A 127 13.00 26.87 3.28
N ALA A 128 11.91 26.74 2.51
CA ALA A 128 10.68 26.11 2.98
C ALA A 128 10.91 24.63 3.31
N ALA A 129 11.63 23.88 2.46
CA ALA A 129 11.95 22.49 2.71
C ALA A 129 12.77 22.31 3.99
N ALA A 130 13.81 23.13 4.19
CA ALA A 130 14.59 23.11 5.43
C ALA A 130 13.73 23.40 6.68
N ALA A 131 12.82 24.38 6.59
CA ALA A 131 11.91 24.71 7.68
C ALA A 131 10.90 23.58 7.98
N LEU A 132 10.40 22.89 6.95
CA LEU A 132 9.50 21.74 7.12
C LEU A 132 10.21 20.55 7.78
N VAL A 133 11.42 20.23 7.34
CA VAL A 133 12.26 19.18 7.95
C VAL A 133 12.53 19.48 9.42
N GLN A 134 12.84 20.75 9.74
CA GLN A 134 13.11 21.15 11.12
C GLN A 134 11.86 21.10 12.00
N ARG A 135 10.70 21.52 11.48
CA ARG A 135 9.47 21.65 12.25
C ARG A 135 8.71 20.34 12.40
N TRP A 136 8.75 19.48 11.37
CA TRP A 136 8.05 18.20 11.31
C TRP A 136 8.94 17.11 10.69
N PRO A 137 10.01 16.70 11.40
CA PRO A 137 11.00 15.75 10.87
C PRO A 137 10.42 14.38 10.52
N GLU A 138 9.38 13.94 11.24
CA GLU A 138 8.70 12.66 10.97
C GLU A 138 7.83 12.70 9.71
N ALA A 139 7.26 13.86 9.37
CA ALA A 139 6.37 14.01 8.22
C ALA A 139 7.13 14.38 6.93
N TYR A 140 8.24 15.12 7.07
CA TYR A 140 9.07 15.57 5.95
C TYR A 140 10.53 15.11 6.14
N PRO A 141 10.81 13.80 6.20
CA PRO A 141 12.17 13.32 6.32
C PRO A 141 12.93 13.67 5.03
N THR A 142 14.09 14.33 5.16
CA THR A 142 15.00 14.61 4.03
C THR A 142 14.37 15.36 2.85
N MET A 143 13.38 16.23 3.10
CA MET A 143 12.71 16.99 2.05
C MET A 143 13.66 17.99 1.38
N THR A 144 13.74 17.93 0.04
CA THR A 144 14.51 18.89 -0.77
C THR A 144 13.59 19.95 -1.37
N GLY A 145 14.16 21.09 -1.78
CA GLY A 145 13.38 22.16 -2.41
C GLY A 145 12.74 21.74 -3.74
N GLU A 146 13.41 20.90 -4.52
CA GLU A 146 12.89 20.39 -5.81
C GLU A 146 11.71 19.46 -5.58
N ALA A 147 11.86 18.45 -4.71
CA ALA A 147 10.80 17.51 -4.36
C ALA A 147 9.58 18.24 -3.76
N LEU A 148 9.81 19.21 -2.86
CA LEU A 148 8.74 20.03 -2.29
C LEU A 148 8.00 20.83 -3.37
N SER A 149 8.74 21.38 -4.33
CA SER A 149 8.16 22.16 -5.41
C SER A 149 7.31 21.29 -6.36
N GLU A 150 7.73 20.07 -6.65
CA GLU A 150 6.95 19.09 -7.42
C GLU A 150 5.65 18.70 -6.69
N LEU A 151 5.75 18.36 -5.40
CA LEU A 151 4.58 18.04 -4.56
C LEU A 151 3.59 19.20 -4.51
N ALA A 152 4.08 20.44 -4.37
CA ALA A 152 3.23 21.62 -4.33
C ALA A 152 2.57 21.91 -5.68
N ARG A 153 3.26 21.69 -6.81
CA ARG A 153 2.68 21.85 -8.15
C ARG A 153 1.55 20.85 -8.42
N ALA A 154 1.68 19.61 -7.93
CA ALA A 154 0.59 18.63 -8.00
C ALA A 154 -0.69 19.09 -7.26
N GLN A 155 -0.55 20.01 -6.31
CA GLN A 155 -1.64 20.66 -5.58
C GLN A 155 -2.03 22.03 -6.17
N GLY A 156 -1.55 22.39 -7.37
CA GLY A 156 -1.87 23.65 -8.04
C GLY A 156 -1.00 24.85 -7.67
N VAL A 157 0.00 24.69 -6.80
CA VAL A 157 0.86 25.81 -6.39
C VAL A 157 1.83 26.21 -7.51
N VAL A 158 1.73 27.46 -7.95
CA VAL A 158 2.60 28.01 -9.00
C VAL A 158 3.97 28.38 -8.44
N SER A 159 5.03 27.82 -9.04
CA SER A 159 6.41 28.21 -8.72
C SER A 159 6.77 29.53 -9.40
N THR A 160 7.17 30.52 -8.60
CA THR A 160 7.53 31.87 -9.06
C THR A 160 8.89 32.29 -8.51
N ASP A 161 9.48 33.36 -9.05
CA ASP A 161 10.69 33.95 -8.48
C ASP A 161 10.33 34.81 -7.25
N VAL A 162 10.91 34.47 -6.11
CA VAL A 162 10.68 35.11 -4.82
C VAL A 162 11.99 35.71 -4.31
N LYS A 163 12.01 37.03 -4.15
CA LYS A 163 13.17 37.78 -3.66
C LYS A 163 13.16 37.84 -2.14
N ILE A 164 14.08 37.12 -1.50
CA ILE A 164 14.28 37.10 -0.05
C ILE A 164 15.78 37.28 0.22
N GLY A 165 16.13 38.14 1.19
CA GLY A 165 17.53 38.39 1.54
C GLY A 165 18.36 38.91 0.35
N GLY A 166 17.75 39.66 -0.56
CA GLY A 166 18.41 40.22 -1.75
C GLY A 166 18.58 39.26 -2.92
N ARG A 167 18.30 37.96 -2.77
CA ARG A 167 18.41 36.95 -3.85
C ARG A 167 17.03 36.55 -4.36
N ALA A 168 16.86 36.53 -5.68
CA ALA A 168 15.67 35.99 -6.32
C ALA A 168 15.90 34.50 -6.63
N LEU A 169 15.14 33.62 -5.99
CA LEU A 169 15.18 32.18 -6.23
C LEU A 169 13.75 31.65 -6.39
N LYS A 170 13.62 30.43 -6.93
CA LYS A 170 12.30 29.79 -7.10
C LYS A 170 11.65 29.51 -5.74
N GLY A 171 10.37 29.82 -5.66
CA GLY A 171 9.55 29.69 -4.47
C GLY A 171 8.07 29.78 -4.77
N TYR A 172 7.29 30.04 -3.73
CA TYR A 172 5.85 30.24 -3.82
C TYR A 172 5.46 31.54 -3.12
N ARG A 173 4.30 32.09 -3.49
CA ARG A 173 3.71 33.25 -2.82
C ARG A 173 2.65 32.83 -1.82
N LEU A 174 2.63 33.51 -0.67
CA LEU A 174 1.66 33.21 0.38
C LEU A 174 0.22 33.55 -0.03
N ALA A 175 0.02 34.59 -0.85
CA ALA A 175 -1.31 34.93 -1.37
C ALA A 175 -1.91 33.78 -2.21
N ALA A 176 -1.14 33.25 -3.16
CA ALA A 176 -1.57 32.14 -4.00
C ALA A 176 -1.93 30.87 -3.20
N LEU A 177 -1.21 30.60 -2.11
CA LEU A 177 -1.58 29.49 -1.22
C LEU A 177 -2.92 29.71 -0.52
N ARG A 178 -3.18 30.95 -0.08
CA ARG A 178 -4.44 31.29 0.59
C ARG A 178 -5.62 31.20 -0.35
N ASP A 179 -5.45 31.65 -1.59
CA ASP A 179 -6.48 31.53 -2.63
C ASP A 179 -6.80 30.05 -2.90
N LEU A 180 -5.78 29.19 -3.06
CA LEU A 180 -5.98 27.74 -3.24
C LEU A 180 -6.67 27.07 -2.05
N ILE A 181 -6.36 27.47 -0.82
CA ILE A 181 -7.02 26.96 0.38
C ILE A 181 -8.49 27.41 0.41
N ALA A 182 -8.76 28.67 0.08
CA ALA A 182 -10.12 29.21 0.05
C ALA A 182 -10.98 28.54 -1.04
N ASP A 183 -10.43 28.32 -2.23
CA ASP A 183 -11.10 27.62 -3.32
C ASP A 183 -11.43 26.17 -2.94
N ARG A 184 -10.51 25.48 -2.24
CA ARG A 184 -10.70 24.12 -1.74
C ARG A 184 -11.80 24.04 -0.67
N ASP A 185 -11.83 25.00 0.24
CA ASP A 185 -12.72 24.99 1.40
C ASP A 185 -14.12 25.56 1.08
N THR A 186 -14.33 26.06 -0.15
CA THR A 186 -15.64 26.50 -0.63
C THR A 186 -16.50 25.28 -0.99
N PRO A 187 -17.63 25.03 -0.30
CA PRO A 187 -18.51 23.92 -0.65
C PRO A 187 -19.10 24.15 -2.06
N PRO A 188 -19.37 23.07 -2.83
CA PRO A 188 -20.02 23.22 -4.12
C PRO A 188 -21.38 23.90 -3.92
N ASP A 189 -21.65 24.95 -4.70
CA ASP A 189 -22.95 25.63 -4.71
C ASP A 189 -24.04 24.57 -4.88
N THR A 190 -24.84 24.39 -3.82
CA THR A 190 -26.04 23.57 -3.89
C THR A 190 -27.08 24.39 -4.61
N ASP A 191 -27.05 24.31 -5.94
CA ASP A 191 -28.00 24.97 -6.82
C ASP A 191 -29.39 24.40 -6.51
N SER A 192 -30.15 25.14 -5.71
CA SER A 192 -31.53 24.83 -5.36
C SER A 192 -32.39 25.21 -6.55
N GLY A 193 -32.48 24.29 -7.51
CA GLY A 193 -33.44 24.31 -8.60
C GLY A 193 -34.86 24.33 -8.03
N SER A 194 -35.37 25.54 -7.82
CA SER A 194 -36.79 25.86 -7.69
C SER A 194 -37.49 25.48 -8.99
N GLU A 195 -38.00 24.26 -9.11
CA GLU A 195 -39.07 23.95 -10.06
C GLU A 195 -40.38 24.54 -9.52
N ALA A 196 -40.67 25.74 -10.01
CA ALA A 196 -41.98 26.35 -9.99
C ALA A 196 -42.64 26.11 -11.36
N GLY A 197 -43.90 25.69 -11.36
CA GLY A 197 -44.80 25.78 -12.52
C GLY A 197 -45.42 24.47 -12.96
#